data_AF-A0A2S6UQ73-F1
#
_entry.id   AF-A0A2S6UQ73-F1
#
_cell.length_a   1.000
_cell.length_b   1.000
_cell.length_c   1.000
_cell.angle_alpha   90.00
_cell.angle_beta   90.00
_cell.angle_gamma   90.00
#
_symmetry.space_group_name_H-M   'P 1'
#
loop_
_entity.id
_entity.type
_entity.pdbx_description
1 polymer ?
#
loop_
_entity_poly.entity_id
_entity_poly.type
_entity_poly.pdbx_seq_one_letter_code
_entity_poly.pdbx_strand_id
1 'polypeptide(L)'
;MNKKILYIINEAYFFLSHKKELAEQMKLRGYKVHVAVPKNHVWAPKNFSNNEILKSGFILHEYDLSRRGQNIFFEIKSFIQIL
;
A
#
# COMPACT_ATOMS: atom_id res chain seq x y z
N MET A 1 -4.12 -23.80 4.80
CA MET A 1 -4.56 -22.75 3.85
C MET A 1 -3.74 -21.48 4.09
N ASN A 2 -3.05 -20.97 3.06
CA ASN A 2 -2.25 -19.75 3.18
C ASN A 2 -3.15 -18.53 2.88
N LYS A 3 -3.86 -18.04 3.89
CA LYS A 3 -4.82 -16.94 3.72
C LYS A 3 -4.06 -15.66 3.34
N LYS A 4 -4.55 -14.91 2.35
CA LYS A 4 -3.95 -13.64 1.92
C LYS A 4 -4.96 -12.52 2.07
N ILE A 5 -4.47 -11.33 2.41
CA ILE A 5 -5.24 -10.10 2.39
C ILE A 5 -4.42 -9.01 1.72
N LEU A 6 -5.07 -8.19 0.89
CA LEU A 6 -4.47 -7.05 0.22
C LEU A 6 -5.11 -5.76 0.72
N TYR A 7 -4.29 -4.86 1.25
CA TYR A 7 -4.68 -3.48 1.51
C TYR A 7 -4.31 -2.63 0.32
N ILE A 8 -5.30 -2.16 -0.43
CA ILE A 8 -5.10 -1.12 -1.46
C ILE A 8 -5.36 0.22 -0.78
N ILE A 9 -4.33 1.06 -0.72
CA ILE A 9 -4.40 2.36 -0.05
C ILE A 9 -3.81 3.44 -0.93
N ASN A 10 -4.24 4.67 -0.70
CA ASN A 10 -3.73 5.80 -1.46
C ASN A 10 -2.42 6.36 -0.89
N GLU A 11 -2.07 6.08 0.37
CA GLU A 11 -0.94 6.70 1.06
C GLU A 11 -0.40 5.78 2.18
N ALA A 12 0.86 5.36 2.06
CA ALA A 12 1.50 4.42 2.99
C ALA A 12 1.62 4.98 4.41
N TYR A 13 1.85 6.28 4.55
CA TYR A 13 1.92 6.92 5.86
C TYR A 13 0.62 6.76 6.66
N PHE A 14 -0.55 6.86 6.01
CA PHE A 14 -1.85 6.67 6.68
C PHE A 14 -2.12 5.22 7.03
N PHE A 15 -1.67 4.28 6.22
CA PHE A 15 -1.74 2.87 6.59
C PHE A 15 -0.91 2.58 7.83
N LEU A 16 0.33 3.05 7.89
CA LEU A 16 1.20 2.81 9.03
C LEU A 16 0.71 3.48 10.32
N SER A 17 0.07 4.64 10.22
CA SER A 17 -0.45 5.38 11.38
C SER A 17 -1.80 4.87 11.89
N HIS A 18 -2.71 4.43 11.01
CA HIS A 18 -4.10 4.13 11.40
C HIS A 18 -4.52 2.68 11.18
N LYS A 19 -3.93 1.98 10.20
CA LYS A 19 -4.34 0.62 9.80
C LYS A 19 -3.35 -0.48 10.16
N LYS A 20 -2.14 -0.10 10.61
CA LYS A 20 -1.08 -1.03 10.98
C LYS A 20 -1.52 -2.04 12.03
N GLU A 21 -2.20 -1.58 13.08
CA GLU A 21 -2.66 -2.46 14.16
C GLU A 21 -3.59 -3.55 13.62
N LEU A 22 -4.56 -3.20 12.78
CA LEU A 22 -5.46 -4.17 12.15
C LEU A 22 -4.69 -5.16 11.26
N ALA A 23 -3.73 -4.67 10.48
CA ALA A 23 -2.87 -5.50 9.63
C ALA A 23 -2.02 -6.49 10.46
N GLU A 24 -1.49 -6.07 11.61
CA GLU A 24 -0.77 -6.96 12.53
C GLU A 24 -1.70 -8.03 13.11
N GLN A 25 -2.93 -7.68 13.47
CA GLN A 25 -3.92 -8.68 13.92
C GLN A 25 -4.22 -9.73 12.83
N MET A 26 -4.19 -9.34 11.55
CA MET A 26 -4.35 -10.31 10.46
C MET A 26 -3.14 -11.26 10.35
N LYS A 27 -1.91 -10.74 10.51
CA LYS A 27 -0.71 -11.58 10.59
C LYS A 27 -0.80 -12.60 11.72
N LEU A 28 -1.23 -12.17 12.92
CA LEU A 28 -1.43 -13.05 14.07
C LEU A 28 -2.47 -14.15 13.81
N ARG A 29 -3.46 -13.88 12.96
CA ARG A 29 -4.45 -14.87 12.49
C ARG A 29 -3.97 -15.74 11.33
N GLY A 30 -2.69 -15.66 10.97
CA GLY A 30 -2.06 -16.48 9.93
C GLY A 30 -2.26 -15.98 8.51
N TYR A 31 -2.62 -14.70 8.32
CA TYR A 31 -2.70 -14.11 6.99
C TYR A 31 -1.33 -13.61 6.52
N LYS A 32 -1.04 -13.80 5.23
CA LYS A 32 -0.06 -13.00 4.51
C LYS A 32 -0.67 -11.65 4.17
N VAL A 33 -0.11 -10.60 4.74
CA VAL A 33 -0.59 -9.24 4.55
C VAL A 33 0.21 -8.56 3.44
N HIS A 34 -0.49 -8.24 2.37
CA HIS A 34 0.00 -7.48 1.24
C HIS A 34 -0.52 -6.04 1.35
N VAL A 35 0.31 -5.07 0.96
CA VAL A 35 -0.05 -3.66 0.96
C VAL A 35 0.33 -3.07 -0.38
N ALA A 36 -0.66 -2.70 -1.17
CA ALA A 36 -0.49 -1.99 -2.43
C ALA A 36 -0.61 -0.48 -2.20
N VAL A 37 0.44 0.27 -2.57
CA VAL A 37 0.54 1.71 -2.32
C VAL A 37 1.16 2.45 -3.52
N PRO A 38 0.84 3.73 -3.73
CA PRO A 38 1.57 4.55 -4.68
C PRO A 38 3.03 4.77 -4.26
N LYS A 39 3.94 4.85 -5.22
CA LYS A 39 5.36 5.21 -4.96
C LYS A 39 5.53 6.62 -4.38
N ASN A 40 4.59 7.51 -4.69
CA ASN A 40 4.63 8.90 -4.26
C ASN A 40 3.84 9.11 -2.96
N HIS A 41 4.35 10.01 -2.12
CA HIS A 41 3.69 10.43 -0.88
C HIS A 41 3.53 11.94 -0.88
N VAL A 42 2.32 12.42 -0.62
CA VAL A 42 2.02 13.87 -0.60
C VAL A 42 1.90 14.38 0.83
N TRP A 43 1.40 13.52 1.73
CA TRP A 43 1.05 13.90 3.10
C TRP A 43 2.04 13.36 4.14
N ALA A 44 3.03 12.58 3.71
CA ALA A 44 4.03 12.01 4.59
C ALA A 44 5.17 13.00 4.87
N PRO A 45 5.84 12.89 6.03
CA PRO A 45 7.08 13.63 6.30
C PRO A 45 8.13 13.44 5.19
N LYS A 46 9.00 14.43 4.97
CA LYS A 46 10.00 14.42 3.87
C LYS A 46 10.94 13.21 3.89
N ASN A 47 11.15 12.59 5.05
CA ASN A 47 12.00 11.43 5.26
C ASN A 47 11.23 10.09 5.25
N PHE A 48 9.94 10.11 4.93
CA PHE A 48 9.12 8.91 4.87
C PHE A 48 9.38 8.12 3.58
N SER A 49 9.36 6.79 3.70
CA SER A 49 9.52 5.86 2.58
C SER A 49 8.57 4.67 2.73
N ASN A 50 8.06 4.17 1.61
CA ASN A 50 7.32 2.90 1.54
C ASN A 50 8.08 1.72 2.15
N ASN A 51 9.40 1.79 2.24
CA ASN A 51 10.21 0.76 2.90
C ASN A 51 9.83 0.52 4.37
N GLU A 52 9.17 1.48 5.02
CA GLU A 52 8.62 1.29 6.38
C GLU A 52 7.54 0.19 6.45
N ILE A 53 6.85 -0.08 5.33
CA ILE A 53 5.91 -1.21 5.20
C ILE A 53 6.67 -2.54 5.25
N LEU A 54 7.77 -2.66 4.50
CA LEU A 54 8.63 -3.85 4.50
C LEU A 54 9.23 -4.11 5.89
N LYS A 55 9.72 -3.06 6.55
CA LYS A 55 10.26 -3.13 7.93
C LYS A 55 9.22 -3.61 8.94
N SER A 56 7.93 -3.37 8.69
CA SER A 56 6.82 -3.86 9.53
C SER A 56 6.48 -5.34 9.25
N GLY A 57 7.19 -6.00 8.33
CA GLY A 57 6.96 -7.40 7.98
C GLY A 57 5.72 -7.62 7.10
N PHE A 58 5.29 -6.59 6.38
CA PHE A 58 4.25 -6.70 5.34
C PHE A 58 4.88 -6.84 3.96
N ILE A 59 4.12 -7.37 3.01
CA ILE A 59 4.55 -7.50 1.61
C ILE A 59 4.13 -6.23 0.86
N LEU A 60 5.12 -5.45 0.41
CA LEU A 60 4.91 -4.19 -0.31
C LEU A 60 4.68 -4.45 -1.81
N HIS A 61 3.66 -3.81 -2.37
CA HIS A 61 3.41 -3.68 -3.81
C HIS A 61 3.33 -2.20 -4.14
N GLU A 62 4.24 -1.71 -4.97
CA GLU A 62 4.21 -0.31 -5.38
C GLU A 62 3.57 -0.18 -6.76
N TYR A 63 2.71 0.81 -6.93
CA TYR A 63 2.11 1.15 -8.21
C TYR A 63 2.28 2.63 -8.54
N ASP A 64 2.23 2.94 -9.83
CA ASP A 64 2.30 4.32 -10.31
C ASP A 64 0.87 4.87 -10.33
N LEU A 65 0.52 5.73 -9.36
CA LEU A 65 -0.77 6.44 -9.36
C LEU A 65 -0.55 7.94 -9.45
N SER A 66 -1.11 8.54 -10.50
CA SER A 66 -1.17 9.99 -10.59
C SER A 66 -2.37 10.49 -9.78
N ARG A 67 -2.14 10.90 -8.52
CA ARG A 67 -3.22 11.45 -7.67
C ARG A 67 -3.88 12.74 -8.22
N ARG A 68 -3.33 13.31 -9.31
CA ARG A 68 -3.85 14.46 -10.06
C ARG A 68 -4.01 14.17 -11.56
N GLY A 69 -3.98 12.89 -11.95
CA GLY A 69 -4.09 12.47 -13.33
C GLY A 69 -5.49 12.77 -13.87
N GLN A 70 -5.57 13.67 -14.85
CA GLN A 70 -6.80 13.85 -15.65
C GLN A 70 -6.77 12.98 -16.92
N ASN A 71 -5.69 12.23 -17.15
CA ASN A 71 -5.49 11.47 -18.37
C ASN A 71 -5.90 10.00 -18.19
N ILE A 72 -7.07 9.66 -18.73
CA ILE A 72 -7.71 8.35 -18.62
C ILE A 72 -6.81 7.19 -19.08
N PHE A 73 -5.91 7.40 -20.05
CA PHE A 73 -5.03 6.35 -20.58
C PHE A 73 -3.94 5.95 -19.58
N PHE A 74 -3.42 6.91 -18.81
CA PHE A 74 -2.44 6.61 -17.75
C PHE A 74 -3.11 5.92 -16.56
N GLU A 75 -4.34 6.28 -16.22
CA GLU A 75 -5.08 5.66 -15.12
C GLU A 75 -5.44 4.19 -15.42
N ILE A 76 -5.73 3.82 -16.68
CA ILE A 76 -5.94 2.42 -17.07
C ILE A 76 -4.69 1.57 -16.79
N LYS A 77 -3.49 2.12 -17.03
CA LYS A 77 -2.23 1.42 -16.71
C LYS A 77 -2.10 1.19 -15.21
N SER A 78 -2.42 2.19 -14.39
CA SER A 78 -2.45 2.07 -12.92
C SER A 78 -3.44 1.00 -12.45
N PHE A 79 -4.62 0.93 -13.08
CA PHE A 79 -5.63 -0.09 -12.77
C PHE A 79 -5.13 -1.51 -13.07
N ILE A 80 -4.46 -1.71 -14.21
CA ILE A 80 -3.86 -3.01 -14.57
C ILE A 80 -2.76 -3.43 -13.59
N GLN A 81 -2.00 -2.50 -13.00
CA GLN A 81 -0.97 -2.82 -12.01
C GLN A 81 -1.53 -3.33 -10.67
N ILE A 82 -2.81 -3.06 -10.38
CA ILE A 82 -3.46 -3.40 -9.11
C ILE A 82 -4.28 -4.70 -9.23
N LEU A 83 -4.63 -5.12 -10.46
CA LEU A 83 -5.27 -6.40 -10.79
C LEU A 83 -4.30 -7.57 -10.63
#